data_AF-A0A0T5XDM0-F1
#
_entry.id   AF-A0A0T5XDM0-F1
#
_cell.length_a   1.000
_cell.length_b   1.000
_cell.length_c   1.000
_cell.angle_alpha   90.00
_cell.angle_beta   90.00
_cell.angle_gamma   90.00
#
_symmetry.space_group_name_H-M   'P 1'
#
loop_
_entity.id
_entity.type
_entity.pdbx_description
1 polymer ?
#
loop_
_entity_poly.entity_id
_entity_poly.type
_entity_poly.pdbx_seq_one_letter_code
_entity_poly.pdbx_strand_id
1 'polypeptide(L)'
;MYPDEVANVVKLIQNCKYDKALPEAEKALSRATKELGGNHPDLVVYLDLLAEIYEAEGQYSRVKKIRRKALKIWMNAFLPKDSYKYFFADLLPFLFERKPLQPRFFSNEVMPLDSDLLIHSGSKRDTFVHPKDPRLCIKIDRLWKEGYRLSPRKRLERILMPWLIDFWSNREEARVYRSTALRVGKAFYEHAPRCFGIAMTNLGPGLVVERICNEDGSFSKPIDVFVKENPDKAGRALELLRELYDFLVSHKLVIYDWANPANFLVRQSKSKGDKIVVVDWKTEGTADKDIPLRDIFPALALKKMTYEYNCLYEKISRLCDFKDNQSA
;
A
#
# COMPACT_ATOMS: atom_id res chain seq x y z
N MET A 1 -21.92 7.95 -2.67
CA MET A 1 -21.88 8.74 -3.92
C MET A 1 -20.57 9.52 -3.91
N TYR A 2 -19.59 9.35 -4.80
CA TYR A 2 -19.66 8.92 -6.19
C TYR A 2 -18.39 8.14 -6.62
N PRO A 3 -18.46 6.80 -6.63
CA PRO A 3 -17.51 5.96 -7.35
C PRO A 3 -17.52 6.24 -8.86
N ASP A 4 -18.68 6.59 -9.44
CA ASP A 4 -18.84 6.76 -10.88
C ASP A 4 -18.14 8.00 -11.45
N GLU A 5 -18.20 9.12 -10.73
CA GLU A 5 -17.49 10.34 -11.14
C GLU A 5 -15.98 10.17 -11.04
N VAL A 6 -15.51 9.54 -9.97
CA VAL A 6 -14.11 9.15 -9.81
C VAL A 6 -13.70 8.18 -10.92
N ALA A 7 -14.53 7.18 -11.24
CA ALA A 7 -14.25 6.20 -12.29
C ALA A 7 -14.14 6.85 -13.68
N ASN A 8 -14.97 7.85 -13.97
CA ASN A 8 -14.90 8.59 -15.23
C ASN A 8 -13.59 9.39 -15.35
N VAL A 9 -13.22 10.14 -14.31
CA VAL A 9 -11.94 10.87 -14.27
C VAL A 9 -10.76 9.90 -14.41
N VAL A 10 -10.78 8.79 -13.67
CA VAL A 10 -9.78 7.71 -13.75
C VAL A 10 -9.64 7.18 -15.17
N LYS A 11 -10.76 6.94 -15.87
CA LYS A 11 -10.77 6.49 -17.26
C LYS A 11 -10.17 7.53 -18.20
N LEU A 12 -10.41 8.82 -17.97
CA LEU A 12 -9.81 9.89 -18.78
C LEU A 12 -8.29 9.96 -18.57
N ILE A 13 -7.82 9.87 -17.32
CA ILE A 13 -6.39 9.83 -16.97
C ILE A 13 -5.69 8.64 -17.64
N GLN A 14 -6.29 7.44 -17.60
CA GLN A 14 -5.72 6.24 -18.24
C GLN A 14 -5.61 6.35 -19.76
N ASN A 15 -6.45 7.18 -20.39
CA ASN A 15 -6.41 7.44 -21.83
C ASN A 15 -5.58 8.70 -22.17
N CYS A 16 -4.81 9.23 -21.21
CA CYS A 16 -4.03 10.46 -21.36
C CYS A 16 -4.84 11.70 -21.79
N LYS A 17 -6.14 11.74 -21.49
CA LYS A 17 -7.06 12.86 -21.80
C LYS A 17 -7.12 13.86 -20.64
N TYR A 18 -5.99 14.46 -20.32
CA TYR A 18 -5.84 15.36 -19.15
C TYR A 18 -6.65 16.65 -19.28
N ASP A 19 -6.78 17.16 -20.51
CA ASP A 19 -7.61 18.30 -20.90
C ASP A 19 -9.09 18.12 -20.51
N LYS A 20 -9.60 16.89 -20.58
CA LYS A 20 -10.96 16.53 -20.16
C LYS A 20 -11.04 16.10 -18.71
N ALA A 21 -10.01 15.41 -18.21
CA ALA A 21 -9.98 14.92 -16.83
C ALA A 21 -9.97 16.08 -15.82
N LEU A 22 -9.22 17.14 -16.10
CA LEU A 22 -9.08 18.28 -15.21
C LEU A 22 -10.42 18.96 -14.87
N PRO A 23 -11.23 19.43 -15.84
CA PRO A 23 -12.50 20.08 -15.54
C PRO A 23 -13.51 19.13 -14.89
N GLU A 24 -13.48 17.82 -15.20
CA GLU A 24 -14.34 16.84 -14.51
C GLU A 24 -13.94 16.66 -13.04
N ALA A 25 -12.64 16.54 -12.75
CA ALA A 25 -12.12 16.42 -11.39
C ALA A 25 -12.41 17.68 -10.55
N GLU A 26 -12.28 18.88 -11.15
CA GLU A 26 -12.60 20.15 -10.48
C GLU A 26 -14.11 20.30 -10.18
N LYS A 27 -14.97 19.90 -11.13
CA LYS A 27 -16.43 19.88 -10.92
C LYS A 27 -16.82 18.92 -9.81
N ALA A 28 -16.28 17.70 -9.82
CA ALA A 28 -16.54 16.69 -8.79
C ALA A 28 -16.08 17.18 -7.41
N LEU A 29 -14.87 17.75 -7.30
CA LEU A 29 -14.38 18.35 -6.06
C LEU A 29 -15.28 19.50 -5.58
N SER A 30 -15.74 20.37 -6.48
CA SER A 30 -16.61 21.50 -6.13
C SER A 30 -17.95 21.01 -5.57
N ARG A 31 -18.56 20.01 -6.20
CA ARG A 31 -19.81 19.40 -5.71
C ARG A 31 -19.61 18.76 -4.35
N ALA A 32 -18.62 17.88 -4.21
CA ALA A 32 -18.31 17.22 -2.95
C ALA A 32 -18.01 18.23 -1.82
N THR A 33 -17.34 19.34 -2.14
CA THR A 33 -17.06 20.41 -1.18
C THR A 33 -18.34 21.09 -0.69
N LYS A 34 -19.33 21.30 -1.56
CA LYS A 34 -20.63 21.89 -1.19
C LYS A 34 -21.47 20.95 -0.32
N GLU A 35 -21.44 19.66 -0.64
CA GLU A 35 -22.24 18.64 0.05
C GLU A 35 -21.67 18.25 1.42
N LEU A 36 -20.36 18.05 1.50
CA LEU A 36 -19.69 17.49 2.68
C LEU A 36 -19.00 18.55 3.55
N GLY A 37 -18.80 19.76 3.01
CA GLY A 37 -18.01 20.82 3.62
C GLY A 37 -16.50 20.68 3.34
N GLY A 38 -15.79 21.82 3.36
CA GLY A 38 -14.41 21.93 2.87
C GLY A 38 -13.30 21.19 3.63
N ASN A 39 -13.63 20.53 4.75
CA ASN A 39 -12.68 19.76 5.57
C ASN A 39 -13.04 18.27 5.67
N HIS A 40 -13.99 17.78 4.88
CA HIS A 40 -14.38 16.38 4.91
C HIS A 40 -13.27 15.47 4.33
N PRO A 41 -12.93 14.34 4.98
CA PRO A 41 -11.86 13.45 4.51
C PRO A 41 -12.08 12.91 3.09
N ASP A 42 -13.32 12.71 2.65
CA ASP A 42 -13.61 12.22 1.28
C ASP A 42 -13.15 13.17 0.18
N LEU A 43 -12.97 14.47 0.47
CA LEU A 43 -12.43 15.43 -0.49
C LEU A 43 -11.01 15.07 -0.94
N VAL A 44 -10.28 14.32 -0.10
CA VAL A 44 -8.90 13.89 -0.36
C VAL A 44 -8.80 13.07 -1.65
N VAL A 45 -9.79 12.24 -1.96
CA VAL A 45 -9.77 11.42 -3.18
C VAL A 45 -9.72 12.30 -4.43
N TYR A 46 -10.55 13.35 -4.49
CA TYR A 46 -10.59 14.28 -5.62
C TYR A 46 -9.34 15.16 -5.70
N LEU A 47 -8.80 15.58 -4.55
CA LEU A 47 -7.54 16.31 -4.50
C LEU A 47 -6.37 15.45 -5.01
N ASP A 48 -6.34 14.17 -4.67
CA ASP A 48 -5.32 13.24 -5.17
C ASP A 48 -5.44 13.03 -6.69
N LEU A 49 -6.65 12.93 -7.25
CA LEU A 49 -6.86 12.88 -8.71
C LEU A 49 -6.34 14.14 -9.42
N LEU A 50 -6.62 15.33 -8.87
CA LEU A 50 -6.08 16.58 -9.40
C LEU A 50 -4.56 16.60 -9.35
N ALA A 51 -3.97 16.12 -8.25
CA ALA A 51 -2.52 16.02 -8.14
C ALA A 51 -1.93 15.06 -9.18
N GLU A 52 -2.60 13.96 -9.50
CA GLU A 52 -2.17 13.02 -10.55
C GLU A 52 -2.24 13.66 -11.95
N ILE A 53 -3.30 14.43 -12.25
CA ILE A 53 -3.42 15.17 -13.52
C ILE A 53 -2.30 16.21 -13.65
N TYR A 54 -2.06 17.01 -12.61
CA TYR A 54 -0.99 18.01 -12.63
C TYR A 54 0.41 17.40 -12.68
N GLU A 55 0.61 16.22 -12.11
CA GLU A 55 1.88 15.49 -12.18
C GLU A 55 2.15 15.01 -13.61
N ALA A 56 1.13 14.54 -14.33
CA ALA A 56 1.24 14.17 -15.74
C ALA A 56 1.58 15.37 -16.65
N GLU A 57 1.12 16.57 -16.28
CA GLU A 57 1.45 17.83 -16.98
C GLU A 57 2.77 18.49 -16.51
N GLY A 58 3.52 17.86 -15.59
CA GLY A 58 4.78 18.40 -15.07
C GLY A 58 4.62 19.61 -14.13
N GLN A 59 3.41 19.90 -13.66
CA GLN A 59 3.10 21.04 -12.80
C GLN A 59 3.39 20.75 -11.31
N TYR A 60 4.63 20.38 -10.99
CA TYR A 60 5.04 19.89 -9.66
C TYR A 60 4.76 20.87 -8.50
N SER A 61 4.80 22.19 -8.76
CA SER A 61 4.46 23.20 -7.76
C SER A 61 2.99 23.11 -7.33
N ARG A 62 2.06 22.87 -8.28
CA ARG A 62 0.64 22.64 -8.03
C ARG A 62 0.43 21.32 -7.31
N VAL A 63 1.10 20.25 -7.75
CA VAL A 63 1.07 18.93 -7.10
C VAL A 63 1.41 19.06 -5.62
N LYS A 64 2.52 19.74 -5.29
CA LYS A 64 2.97 19.94 -3.90
C LYS A 64 1.92 20.71 -3.07
N LYS A 65 1.29 21.74 -3.64
CA LYS A 65 0.24 22.52 -2.97
C LYS A 65 -1.01 21.67 -2.69
N ILE A 66 -1.46 20.90 -3.68
CA ILE A 66 -2.67 20.07 -3.57
C ILE A 66 -2.44 18.89 -2.62
N ARG A 67 -1.31 18.18 -2.73
CA ARG A 67 -0.96 17.09 -1.82
C ARG A 67 -0.87 17.57 -0.37
N ARG A 68 -0.30 18.76 -0.12
CA ARG A 68 -0.32 19.37 1.22
C ARG A 68 -1.74 19.67 1.72
N LYS A 69 -2.63 20.16 0.85
CA LYS A 69 -4.03 20.40 1.21
C LYS A 69 -4.75 19.09 1.56
N ALA A 70 -4.59 18.06 0.73
CA ALA A 70 -5.16 16.74 0.93
C ALA A 70 -4.68 16.12 2.27
N LEU A 71 -3.37 16.20 2.53
CA LEU A 71 -2.78 15.74 3.79
C LEU A 71 -3.35 16.51 4.98
N LYS A 72 -3.47 17.84 4.91
CA LYS A 72 -4.02 18.65 6.00
C LYS A 72 -5.48 18.28 6.32
N ILE A 73 -6.31 18.05 5.29
CA ILE A 73 -7.69 17.60 5.47
C ILE A 73 -7.72 16.24 6.15
N TRP A 74 -6.92 15.29 5.67
CA TRP A 74 -6.82 13.96 6.26
C TRP A 74 -6.37 14.00 7.73
N MET A 75 -5.34 14.79 8.04
CA MET A 75 -4.83 14.96 9.40
C MET A 75 -5.89 15.57 10.32
N ASN A 76 -6.62 16.58 9.87
CA ASN A 76 -7.67 17.19 10.67
C ASN A 76 -8.81 16.22 10.98
N ALA A 77 -9.15 15.33 10.04
CA ALA A 77 -10.19 14.33 10.20
C ALA A 77 -9.79 13.20 11.15
N PHE A 78 -8.53 12.75 11.13
CA PHE A 78 -8.14 11.52 11.83
C PHE A 78 -7.16 11.71 13.00
N LEU A 79 -6.38 12.79 13.04
CA LEU A 79 -5.39 12.99 14.10
C LEU A 79 -5.91 13.91 15.23
N PRO A 80 -5.66 13.55 16.50
CA PRO A 80 -5.83 14.44 17.64
C PRO A 80 -4.97 15.72 17.52
N LYS A 81 -5.42 16.81 18.16
CA LYS A 81 -4.71 18.12 18.20
C LYS A 81 -3.40 17.97 18.95
N ASP A 82 -3.35 17.05 19.89
CA ASP A 82 -2.18 16.73 20.70
C ASP A 82 -1.36 15.56 20.15
N SER A 83 -1.48 15.27 18.85
CA SER A 83 -0.64 14.29 18.15
C SER A 83 0.86 14.59 18.26
N TYR A 84 1.26 15.85 18.50
CA TYR A 84 2.64 16.24 18.80
C TYR A 84 3.18 15.57 20.08
N LYS A 85 2.32 15.19 21.04
CA LYS A 85 2.74 14.46 22.25
C LYS A 85 3.29 13.08 21.91
N TYR A 86 2.94 12.49 20.77
CA TYR A 86 3.51 11.20 20.35
C TYR A 86 4.99 11.31 20.00
N PHE A 87 5.45 12.48 19.51
CA PHE A 87 6.87 12.74 19.33
C PHE A 87 7.59 12.77 20.69
N PHE A 88 7.02 13.47 21.67
CA PHE A 88 7.58 13.50 23.02
C PHE A 88 7.51 12.16 23.74
N ALA A 89 6.45 11.36 23.50
CA ALA A 89 6.35 10.00 24.01
C ALA A 89 7.38 9.04 23.39
N ASP A 90 7.85 9.33 22.18
CA ASP A 90 8.95 8.59 21.58
C ASP A 90 10.32 9.01 22.11
N LEU A 91 10.50 10.31 22.36
CA LEU A 91 11.74 10.90 22.88
C LEU A 91 11.95 10.65 24.39
N LEU A 92 10.88 10.80 25.18
CA LEU A 92 10.88 10.76 26.65
C LEU A 92 9.79 9.80 27.15
N PRO A 93 9.90 8.49 26.87
CA PRO A 93 8.87 7.49 27.19
C PRO A 93 8.62 7.31 28.71
N PHE A 94 9.50 7.84 29.55
CA PHE A 94 9.36 7.85 31.01
C PHE A 94 8.54 9.04 31.53
N LEU A 95 8.36 10.10 30.72
CA LEU A 95 7.56 11.28 31.07
C LEU A 95 6.22 11.34 30.34
N PHE A 96 6.15 10.73 29.15
CA PHE A 96 4.97 10.79 28.29
C PHE A 96 4.49 9.38 27.96
N GLU A 97 3.25 9.09 28.33
CA GLU A 97 2.59 7.84 27.94
C GLU A 97 1.97 7.97 26.54
N ARG A 98 2.18 6.95 25.70
CA ARG A 98 1.48 6.83 24.42
C ARG A 98 0.05 6.37 24.67
N LYS A 99 -0.91 7.24 24.39
CA LYS A 99 -2.33 6.86 24.30
C LYS A 99 -2.63 6.27 22.91
N PRO A 100 -3.62 5.39 22.78
CA PRO A 100 -4.14 5.00 21.47
C PRO A 100 -4.65 6.22 20.71
N LEU A 101 -4.42 6.28 19.40
CA LEU A 101 -5.07 7.30 18.57
C LEU A 101 -6.58 7.08 18.60
N GLN A 102 -7.35 8.17 18.68
CA GLN A 102 -8.80 8.17 18.58
C GLN A 102 -9.17 9.02 17.36
N PRO A 103 -9.88 8.45 16.36
CA PRO A 103 -10.25 9.21 15.18
C PRO A 103 -11.24 10.31 15.57
N ARG A 104 -11.19 11.46 14.89
CA ARG A 104 -12.14 12.57 15.13
C ARG A 104 -13.34 12.51 14.21
N PHE A 105 -13.11 11.98 13.01
CA PHE A 105 -14.12 11.71 12.03
C PHE A 105 -14.53 10.24 12.14
N PHE A 106 -15.81 10.02 12.36
CA PHE A 106 -16.45 8.71 12.25
C PHE A 106 -17.40 8.77 11.07
N SER A 107 -17.26 7.81 10.15
CA SER A 107 -18.28 7.60 9.11
C SER A 107 -19.58 7.13 9.75
N ASN A 108 -20.71 7.35 9.09
CA ASN A 108 -21.98 6.72 9.46
C ASN A 108 -21.91 5.18 9.36
N GLU A 109 -21.00 4.68 8.55
CA GLU A 109 -20.68 3.26 8.42
C GLU A 109 -19.32 2.98 9.06
N VAL A 110 -19.34 2.49 10.30
CA VAL A 110 -18.15 1.98 10.99
C VAL A 110 -18.17 0.46 10.92
N MET A 111 -17.13 -0.11 10.33
CA MET A 111 -17.01 -1.56 10.20
C MET A 111 -16.44 -2.19 11.48
N PRO A 112 -17.14 -3.16 12.09
CA PRO A 112 -16.63 -3.86 13.27
C PRO A 112 -15.55 -4.86 12.85
N LEU A 113 -14.40 -4.79 13.53
CA LEU A 113 -13.30 -5.75 13.46
C LEU A 113 -13.06 -6.30 14.87
N ASP A 114 -13.10 -7.62 14.98
CA ASP A 114 -12.82 -8.37 16.20
C ASP A 114 -11.57 -9.25 16.04
N SER A 115 -11.22 -9.99 17.09
CA SER A 115 -10.06 -10.88 17.12
C SER A 115 -10.19 -12.08 16.19
N ASP A 116 -11.41 -12.53 15.90
CA ASP A 116 -11.67 -13.76 15.12
C ASP A 116 -11.41 -13.50 13.64
N LEU A 117 -11.53 -12.24 13.22
CA LEU A 117 -11.16 -11.78 11.88
C LEU A 117 -9.65 -11.55 11.70
N LEU A 118 -8.82 -11.63 12.75
CA LEU A 118 -7.39 -11.32 12.65
C LEU A 118 -6.63 -12.39 11.84
N ILE A 119 -6.08 -11.99 10.70
CA ILE A 119 -5.26 -12.85 9.83
C ILE A 119 -3.80 -12.84 10.28
N HIS A 120 -3.26 -11.64 10.48
CA HIS A 120 -1.84 -11.44 10.73
C HIS A 120 -1.59 -10.21 11.59
N SER A 121 -0.63 -10.35 12.49
CA SER A 121 -0.24 -9.36 13.49
C SER A 121 1.20 -8.92 13.20
N GLY A 122 1.35 -7.83 12.43
CA GLY A 122 2.64 -7.34 11.95
C GLY A 122 3.30 -6.34 12.90
N SER A 123 4.52 -5.89 12.56
CA SER A 123 5.24 -4.91 13.40
C SER A 123 4.65 -3.49 13.35
N LYS A 124 4.02 -3.13 12.22
CA LYS A 124 3.37 -1.82 12.01
C LYS A 124 1.84 -1.92 11.94
N ARG A 125 1.30 -3.03 11.44
CA ARG A 125 -0.13 -3.15 11.12
C ARG A 125 -0.66 -4.52 11.49
N ASP A 126 -1.92 -4.54 11.92
CA ASP A 126 -2.72 -5.75 12.06
C ASP A 126 -3.57 -5.89 10.79
N THR A 127 -3.72 -7.11 10.27
CA THR A 127 -4.50 -7.40 9.04
C THR A 127 -5.67 -8.29 9.40
N PHE A 128 -6.87 -7.88 9.01
CA PHE A 128 -8.13 -8.55 9.32
C PHE A 128 -8.83 -9.02 8.05
N VAL A 129 -9.59 -10.11 8.11
CA VAL A 129 -10.55 -10.47 7.04
C VAL A 129 -11.66 -9.43 7.02
N HIS A 130 -12.10 -9.04 5.82
CA HIS A 130 -13.23 -8.13 5.70
C HIS A 130 -14.55 -8.84 6.11
N PRO A 131 -15.35 -8.28 7.04
CA PRO A 131 -16.53 -8.95 7.61
C PRO A 131 -17.59 -9.39 6.59
N LYS A 132 -17.75 -8.65 5.48
CA LYS A 132 -18.77 -8.94 4.45
C LYS A 132 -18.24 -9.69 3.23
N ASP A 133 -16.92 -9.76 3.05
CA ASP A 133 -16.33 -10.38 1.86
C ASP A 133 -15.00 -11.04 2.24
N PRO A 134 -14.95 -12.38 2.38
CA PRO A 134 -13.75 -13.08 2.79
C PRO A 134 -12.61 -12.98 1.76
N ARG A 135 -12.86 -12.49 0.55
CA ARG A 135 -11.83 -12.23 -0.47
C ARG A 135 -11.13 -10.90 -0.28
N LEU A 136 -11.54 -10.09 0.68
CA LEU A 136 -10.90 -8.83 1.02
C LEU A 136 -10.26 -8.91 2.41
N CYS A 137 -9.23 -8.10 2.63
CA CYS A 137 -8.68 -7.86 3.94
C CYS A 137 -8.53 -6.36 4.21
N ILE A 138 -8.46 -6.03 5.49
CA ILE A 138 -8.34 -4.68 6.00
C ILE A 138 -7.07 -4.59 6.82
N LYS A 139 -6.14 -3.75 6.39
CA LYS A 139 -4.91 -3.45 7.13
C LYS A 139 -5.13 -2.24 8.03
N ILE A 140 -4.90 -2.39 9.33
CA ILE A 140 -5.05 -1.35 10.36
C ILE A 140 -3.69 -1.00 10.95
N ASP A 141 -3.35 0.29 10.99
CA ASP A 141 -2.12 0.74 11.66
C ASP A 141 -2.17 0.49 13.17
N ARG A 142 -1.08 -0.04 13.75
CA ARG A 142 -1.03 -0.32 15.18
C ARG A 142 -0.99 0.91 16.07
N LEU A 143 -0.79 2.10 15.50
CA LEU A 143 -0.86 3.36 16.23
C LEU A 143 -2.24 3.60 16.88
N TRP A 144 -3.28 2.93 16.39
CA TRP A 144 -4.63 2.96 16.96
C TRP A 144 -4.80 2.00 18.15
N LYS A 145 -3.84 1.11 18.41
CA LYS A 145 -3.95 0.05 19.42
C LYS A 145 -3.37 0.47 20.76
N GLU A 146 -4.05 0.07 21.82
CA GLU A 146 -3.56 0.21 23.19
C GLU A 146 -2.28 -0.60 23.43
N GLY A 147 -1.34 0.00 24.18
CA GLY A 147 -0.05 -0.62 24.49
C GLY A 147 0.98 -0.64 23.34
N TYR A 148 0.71 0.00 22.18
CA TYR A 148 1.68 0.04 21.08
C TYR A 148 2.96 0.80 21.47
N ARG A 149 4.08 0.06 21.56
CA ARG A 149 5.42 0.62 21.82
C ARG A 149 6.29 0.52 20.57
N LEU A 150 6.96 1.62 20.23
CA LEU A 150 7.98 1.60 19.19
C LEU A 150 9.24 0.88 19.67
N SER A 151 9.89 0.16 18.75
CA SER A 151 11.22 -0.38 18.99
C SER A 151 12.24 0.76 19.21
N PRO A 152 13.33 0.53 19.98
CA PRO A 152 14.34 1.56 20.22
C PRO A 152 14.91 2.16 18.93
N ARG A 153 15.17 1.32 17.92
CA ARG A 153 15.62 1.76 16.60
C ARG A 153 14.63 2.74 15.94
N LYS A 154 13.33 2.41 15.93
CA LYS A 154 12.31 3.29 15.33
C LYS A 154 12.13 4.59 16.10
N ARG A 155 12.32 4.59 17.43
CA ARG A 155 12.33 5.83 18.22
C ARG A 155 13.48 6.72 17.79
N LEU A 156 14.69 6.14 17.67
CA LEU A 156 15.87 6.89 17.23
C LEU A 156 15.70 7.46 15.81
N GLU A 157 15.18 6.66 14.86
CA GLU A 157 14.86 7.11 13.50
C GLU A 157 13.91 8.32 13.53
N ARG A 158 12.84 8.28 14.34
CA ARG A 158 11.88 9.40 14.48
C ARG A 158 12.45 10.63 15.20
N ILE A 159 13.41 10.46 16.10
CA ILE A 159 14.09 11.58 16.77
C ILE A 159 15.01 12.31 15.78
N LEU A 160 15.80 11.55 15.02
CA LEU A 160 16.76 12.11 14.06
C LEU A 160 16.06 12.71 12.84
N MET A 161 14.90 12.17 12.47
CA MET A 161 14.19 12.51 11.25
C MET A 161 12.68 12.67 11.52
N PRO A 162 12.26 13.71 12.27
CA PRO A 162 10.88 13.89 12.74
C PRO A 162 9.85 14.14 11.63
N TRP A 163 10.29 14.41 10.40
CA TRP A 163 9.40 14.48 9.23
C TRP A 163 8.94 13.11 8.72
N LEU A 164 9.50 12.00 9.25
CA LEU A 164 9.21 10.61 8.86
C LEU A 164 8.11 9.94 9.70
N ILE A 165 7.27 10.72 10.38
CA ILE A 165 6.30 10.12 11.27
C ILE A 165 5.20 9.41 10.46
N ASP A 166 5.13 8.08 10.62
CA ASP A 166 4.25 7.08 9.99
C ASP A 166 2.72 7.25 10.27
N PHE A 167 2.16 8.46 10.27
CA PHE A 167 0.72 8.63 10.54
C PHE A 167 -0.20 8.31 9.35
N TRP A 168 0.35 8.15 8.14
CA TRP A 168 -0.44 8.05 6.89
C TRP A 168 -0.02 6.90 5.98
N SER A 169 0.67 5.88 6.51
CA SER A 169 1.10 4.67 5.78
C SER A 169 -0.01 4.07 4.92
N ASN A 170 -1.19 3.82 5.50
CA ASN A 170 -2.32 3.23 4.78
C ASN A 170 -2.87 4.14 3.66
N ARG A 171 -3.05 5.43 3.93
CA ARG A 171 -3.52 6.40 2.93
C ARG A 171 -2.52 6.51 1.78
N GLU A 172 -1.25 6.65 2.13
CA GLU A 172 -0.19 6.85 1.16
C GLU A 172 0.01 5.59 0.30
N GLU A 173 -0.08 4.40 0.91
CA GLU A 173 -0.14 3.14 0.17
C GLU A 173 -1.34 3.12 -0.78
N ALA A 174 -2.56 3.47 -0.33
CA ALA A 174 -3.73 3.56 -1.21
C ALA A 174 -3.51 4.49 -2.42
N ARG A 175 -2.88 5.64 -2.19
CA ARG A 175 -2.53 6.62 -3.23
C ARG A 175 -1.51 6.03 -4.21
N VAL A 176 -0.50 5.33 -3.72
CA VAL A 176 0.51 4.64 -4.55
C VAL A 176 -0.14 3.56 -5.42
N TYR A 177 -1.05 2.75 -4.87
CA TYR A 177 -1.81 1.77 -5.66
C TYR A 177 -2.60 2.46 -6.79
N ARG A 178 -3.33 3.54 -6.47
CA ARG A 178 -4.12 4.28 -7.46
C ARG A 178 -3.26 4.89 -8.56
N SER A 179 -2.28 5.70 -8.19
CA SER A 179 -1.38 6.36 -9.15
C SER A 179 -0.62 5.37 -10.01
N THR A 180 -0.20 4.23 -9.45
CA THR A 180 0.45 3.16 -10.21
C THR A 180 -0.52 2.48 -11.18
N ALA A 181 -1.74 2.15 -10.73
CA ALA A 181 -2.78 1.57 -11.58
C ALA A 181 -3.24 2.51 -12.70
N LEU A 182 -3.22 3.83 -12.47
CA LEU A 182 -3.51 4.83 -13.50
C LEU A 182 -2.42 4.89 -14.56
N ARG A 183 -1.15 4.78 -14.14
CA ARG A 183 0.00 4.82 -15.05
C ARG A 183 0.20 3.53 -15.83
N VAL A 184 0.00 2.38 -15.20
CA VAL A 184 0.29 1.04 -15.75
C VAL A 184 -0.96 0.37 -16.33
N GLY A 185 -2.15 0.76 -15.88
CA GLY A 185 -3.41 0.16 -16.32
C GLY A 185 -3.66 -1.22 -15.73
N LYS A 186 -4.44 -2.04 -16.45
CA LYS A 186 -4.91 -3.36 -15.95
C LYS A 186 -3.78 -4.34 -15.65
N ALA A 187 -2.67 -4.25 -16.38
CA ALA A 187 -1.50 -5.11 -16.21
C ALA A 187 -0.90 -5.01 -14.80
N PHE A 188 -1.09 -3.88 -14.10
CA PHE A 188 -0.67 -3.72 -12.71
C PHE A 188 -1.25 -4.80 -11.78
N TYR A 189 -2.53 -5.15 -11.98
CA TYR A 189 -3.24 -6.12 -11.15
C TYR A 189 -2.91 -7.59 -11.50
N GLU A 190 -2.01 -7.81 -12.47
CA GLU A 190 -1.39 -9.12 -12.66
C GLU A 190 -0.39 -9.43 -11.55
N HIS A 191 0.24 -8.39 -10.99
CA HIS A 191 1.33 -8.49 -10.02
C HIS A 191 1.09 -7.75 -8.69
N ALA A 192 -0.01 -7.01 -8.55
CA ALA A 192 -0.38 -6.31 -7.31
C ALA A 192 -1.84 -6.62 -6.92
N PRO A 193 -2.19 -6.66 -5.62
CA PRO A 193 -3.59 -6.77 -5.20
C PRO A 193 -4.40 -5.55 -5.67
N ARG A 194 -5.69 -5.76 -5.91
CA ARG A 194 -6.61 -4.61 -6.00
C ARG A 194 -6.70 -3.89 -4.66
N CYS A 195 -6.67 -2.56 -4.73
CA CYS A 195 -6.85 -1.67 -3.58
C CYS A 195 -8.19 -0.96 -3.72
N PHE A 196 -9.03 -1.07 -2.69
CA PHE A 196 -10.39 -0.51 -2.67
C PHE A 196 -10.48 0.79 -1.87
N GLY A 197 -9.35 1.26 -1.33
CA GLY A 197 -9.26 2.51 -0.60
C GLY A 197 -9.31 2.32 0.91
N ILE A 198 -9.74 3.36 1.63
CA ILE A 198 -9.79 3.36 3.09
C ILE A 198 -11.23 3.19 3.55
N ALA A 199 -11.47 2.23 4.44
CA ALA A 199 -12.73 2.06 5.15
C ALA A 199 -12.59 2.50 6.61
N MET A 200 -13.67 3.03 7.18
CA MET A 200 -13.70 3.33 8.61
C MET A 200 -14.07 2.10 9.42
N THR A 201 -13.28 1.82 10.45
CA THR A 201 -13.48 0.68 11.35
C THR A 201 -13.53 1.13 12.80
N ASN A 202 -13.99 0.26 13.69
CA ASN A 202 -13.91 0.47 15.15
C ASN A 202 -12.46 0.59 15.66
N LEU A 203 -11.46 0.19 14.86
CA LEU A 203 -10.03 0.32 15.13
C LEU A 203 -9.38 1.48 14.37
N GLY A 204 -10.16 2.37 13.75
CA GLY A 204 -9.67 3.50 12.95
C GLY A 204 -9.72 3.27 11.43
N PRO A 205 -9.11 4.15 10.62
CA PRO A 205 -9.05 4.01 9.17
C PRO A 205 -8.21 2.79 8.74
N GLY A 206 -8.82 1.90 7.97
CA GLY A 206 -8.19 0.68 7.45
C GLY A 206 -8.08 0.65 5.93
N LEU A 207 -6.93 0.21 5.43
CA LEU A 207 -6.70 0.00 4.00
C LEU A 207 -7.33 -1.31 3.54
N VAL A 208 -8.30 -1.24 2.62
CA VAL A 208 -9.00 -2.39 2.06
C VAL A 208 -8.30 -2.87 0.80
N VAL A 209 -7.84 -4.11 0.80
CA VAL A 209 -7.16 -4.74 -0.34
C VAL A 209 -7.67 -6.16 -0.59
N GLU A 210 -7.49 -6.62 -1.82
CA GLU A 210 -7.75 -8.00 -2.23
C GLU A 210 -6.85 -8.98 -1.48
N ARG A 211 -7.45 -10.06 -0.97
CA ARG A 211 -6.74 -11.29 -0.61
C ARG A 211 -6.54 -12.09 -1.87
N ILE A 212 -5.31 -12.53 -2.10
CA ILE A 212 -4.96 -13.18 -3.36
C ILE A 212 -5.55 -14.59 -3.36
N CYS A 213 -6.47 -14.82 -4.28
CA CYS A 213 -7.09 -16.12 -4.53
C CYS A 213 -6.57 -16.71 -5.84
N ASN A 214 -6.41 -18.02 -5.83
CA ASN A 214 -6.25 -18.84 -7.02
C ASN A 214 -7.59 -18.90 -7.79
N GLU A 215 -7.52 -19.37 -9.05
CA GLU A 215 -8.71 -19.52 -9.89
C GLU A 215 -9.74 -20.52 -9.33
N ASP A 216 -9.30 -21.50 -8.53
CA ASP A 216 -10.17 -22.46 -7.84
C ASP A 216 -10.84 -21.90 -6.56
N GLY A 217 -10.54 -20.65 -6.20
CA GLY A 217 -11.08 -19.98 -5.01
C GLY A 217 -10.26 -20.20 -3.73
N SER A 218 -9.22 -21.04 -3.75
CA SER A 218 -8.28 -21.19 -2.63
C SER A 218 -7.39 -19.95 -2.49
N PHE A 219 -6.82 -19.71 -1.30
CA PHE A 219 -5.90 -18.59 -1.09
C PHE A 219 -4.49 -18.95 -1.59
N SER A 220 -3.89 -18.01 -2.34
CA SER A 220 -2.54 -18.14 -2.86
C SER A 220 -1.51 -18.17 -1.73
N LYS A 221 -0.47 -18.98 -1.91
CA LYS A 221 0.56 -19.21 -0.89
C LYS A 221 1.82 -18.39 -1.20
N PRO A 222 2.60 -18.02 -0.16
CA PRO A 222 3.95 -17.50 -0.34
C PRO A 222 4.80 -18.40 -1.23
N ILE A 223 5.67 -17.81 -2.05
CA ILE A 223 6.48 -18.54 -3.01
C ILE A 223 7.36 -19.63 -2.38
N ASP A 224 7.91 -19.39 -1.19
CA ASP A 224 8.72 -20.40 -0.49
C ASP A 224 7.87 -21.57 0.01
N VAL A 225 6.63 -21.31 0.47
CA VAL A 225 5.67 -22.36 0.84
C VAL A 225 5.19 -23.11 -0.40
N PHE A 226 4.88 -22.39 -1.49
CA PHE A 226 4.46 -22.98 -2.76
C PHE A 226 5.50 -23.97 -3.30
N VAL A 227 6.78 -23.59 -3.31
CA VAL A 227 7.88 -24.45 -3.78
C VAL A 227 8.08 -25.66 -2.86
N LYS A 228 8.01 -25.48 -1.53
CA LYS A 228 8.11 -26.59 -0.57
C LYS A 228 7.01 -27.63 -0.76
N GLU A 229 5.79 -27.19 -1.05
CA GLU A 229 4.64 -28.07 -1.28
C GLU A 229 4.54 -28.62 -2.71
N ASN A 230 5.11 -27.94 -3.70
CA ASN A 230 5.10 -28.34 -5.11
C ASN A 230 6.53 -28.32 -5.69
N PRO A 231 7.41 -29.25 -5.29
CA PRO A 231 8.82 -29.20 -5.68
C PRO A 231 9.06 -29.39 -7.17
N ASP A 232 8.16 -30.09 -7.87
CA ASP A 232 8.13 -30.20 -9.34
C ASP A 232 7.92 -28.86 -10.04
N LYS A 233 7.35 -27.86 -9.34
CA LYS A 233 7.07 -26.51 -9.86
C LYS A 233 8.10 -25.48 -9.43
N ALA A 234 9.21 -25.92 -8.82
CA ALA A 234 10.36 -25.11 -8.46
C ALA A 234 10.87 -24.23 -9.61
N GLY A 235 11.14 -24.82 -10.78
CA GLY A 235 11.61 -24.10 -11.96
C GLY A 235 10.60 -23.04 -12.42
N ARG A 236 9.30 -23.37 -12.37
CA ARG A 236 8.23 -22.41 -12.69
C ARG A 236 8.21 -21.24 -11.71
N ALA A 237 8.44 -21.46 -10.42
CA ALA A 237 8.50 -20.37 -9.44
C ALA A 237 9.65 -19.38 -9.72
N LEU A 238 10.81 -19.87 -10.17
CA LEU A 238 11.94 -19.02 -10.58
C LEU A 238 11.64 -18.25 -11.85
N GLU A 239 10.95 -18.85 -12.83
CA GLU A 239 10.47 -18.15 -14.02
C GLU A 239 9.50 -17.02 -13.65
N LEU A 240 8.55 -17.29 -12.75
CA LEU A 240 7.59 -16.28 -12.29
C LEU A 240 8.28 -15.09 -11.59
N LEU A 241 9.36 -15.34 -10.84
CA LEU A 241 10.16 -14.26 -10.23
C LEU A 241 10.83 -13.39 -11.30
N ARG A 242 11.34 -14.00 -12.37
CA ARG A 242 11.93 -13.30 -13.50
C ARG A 242 10.87 -12.49 -14.26
N GLU A 243 9.72 -13.10 -14.55
CA GLU A 243 8.57 -12.41 -15.17
C GLU A 243 8.16 -11.16 -14.36
N LEU A 244 8.05 -11.28 -13.03
CA LEU A 244 7.77 -10.16 -12.15
C LEU A 244 8.86 -9.08 -12.22
N TYR A 245 10.13 -9.47 -12.16
CA TYR A 245 11.24 -8.53 -12.23
C TYR A 245 11.24 -7.75 -13.56
N ASP A 246 11.07 -8.45 -14.68
CA ASP A 246 11.02 -7.84 -16.02
C ASP A 246 9.81 -6.91 -16.17
N PHE A 247 8.65 -7.29 -15.61
CA PHE A 247 7.47 -6.44 -15.53
C PHE A 247 7.76 -5.15 -14.76
N LEU A 248 8.42 -5.23 -13.61
CA LEU A 248 8.74 -4.06 -12.79
C LEU A 248 9.72 -3.13 -13.52
N VAL A 249 10.78 -3.67 -14.13
CA VAL A 249 11.78 -2.88 -14.86
C VAL A 249 11.15 -2.18 -16.07
N SER A 250 10.39 -2.91 -16.89
CA SER A 250 9.73 -2.36 -18.09
C SER A 250 8.76 -1.21 -17.78
N HIS A 251 8.08 -1.26 -16.63
CA HIS A 251 7.15 -0.22 -16.17
C HIS A 251 7.81 0.85 -15.28
N LYS A 252 9.14 0.79 -15.09
CA LYS A 252 9.90 1.69 -14.20
C LYS A 252 9.30 1.69 -12.78
N LEU A 253 9.00 0.50 -12.27
CA LEU A 253 8.52 0.25 -10.92
C LEU A 253 9.67 -0.26 -10.06
N VAL A 254 9.75 0.27 -8.84
CA VAL A 254 10.72 -0.17 -7.84
C VAL A 254 9.96 -0.57 -6.58
N ILE A 255 9.97 -1.86 -6.28
CA ILE A 255 9.49 -2.42 -5.01
C ILE A 255 10.69 -2.87 -4.18
N TYR A 256 10.50 -2.98 -2.87
CA TYR A 256 11.53 -3.45 -1.96
C TYR A 256 10.97 -4.49 -1.01
N ASP A 257 11.82 -4.99 -0.11
CA ASP A 257 11.51 -6.07 0.83
C ASP A 257 11.41 -7.41 0.11
N TRP A 258 12.23 -7.61 -0.94
CA TRP A 258 12.35 -8.90 -1.62
C TRP A 258 12.92 -9.98 -0.69
N ALA A 259 13.64 -9.58 0.35
CA ALA A 259 14.20 -10.49 1.35
C ALA A 259 13.13 -11.29 2.12
N ASN A 260 11.86 -10.86 2.06
CA ASN A 260 10.73 -11.54 2.70
C ASN A 260 9.86 -12.30 1.68
N PRO A 261 10.03 -13.63 1.51
CA PRO A 261 9.24 -14.44 0.58
C PRO A 261 7.74 -14.41 0.85
N ALA A 262 7.32 -14.11 2.10
CA ALA A 262 5.91 -14.01 2.47
C ALA A 262 5.16 -12.92 1.70
N ASN A 263 5.87 -11.94 1.14
CA ASN A 263 5.29 -10.88 0.33
C ASN A 263 5.01 -11.30 -1.12
N PHE A 264 5.48 -12.46 -1.57
CA PHE A 264 5.38 -12.90 -2.97
C PHE A 264 4.45 -14.10 -3.05
N LEU A 265 3.16 -13.87 -3.35
CA LEU A 265 2.17 -14.93 -3.42
C LEU A 265 2.06 -15.49 -4.84
N VAL A 266 2.05 -16.81 -4.98
CA VAL A 266 1.87 -17.47 -6.28
C VAL A 266 0.38 -17.67 -6.52
N ARG A 267 -0.20 -16.84 -7.40
CA ARG A 267 -1.58 -16.96 -7.87
C ARG A 267 -1.64 -17.96 -9.00
N GLN A 268 -2.35 -19.06 -8.76
CA GLN A 268 -2.49 -20.12 -9.74
C GLN A 268 -3.72 -19.90 -10.63
N SER A 269 -3.54 -20.02 -11.94
CA SER A 269 -4.64 -19.90 -12.92
C SER A 269 -4.37 -20.74 -14.16
N LYS A 270 -5.30 -21.64 -14.47
CA LYS A 270 -5.31 -22.43 -15.71
C LYS A 270 -5.64 -21.56 -16.93
N SER A 271 -6.50 -20.56 -16.78
CA SER A 271 -6.93 -19.73 -17.91
C SER A 271 -5.97 -18.59 -18.26
N LYS A 272 -5.30 -18.00 -17.26
CA LYS A 272 -4.43 -16.83 -17.44
C LYS A 272 -2.94 -17.11 -17.21
N GLY A 273 -2.61 -18.33 -16.78
CA GLY A 273 -1.29 -18.69 -16.31
C GLY A 273 -1.02 -18.17 -14.89
N ASP A 274 -0.11 -18.86 -14.21
CA ASP A 274 0.30 -18.50 -12.86
C ASP A 274 1.03 -17.14 -12.85
N LYS A 275 0.87 -16.37 -11.78
CA LYS A 275 1.53 -15.06 -11.59
C LYS A 275 1.96 -14.88 -10.15
N ILE A 276 3.09 -14.21 -9.93
CA ILE A 276 3.43 -13.70 -8.60
C ILE A 276 2.71 -12.38 -8.36
N VAL A 277 1.92 -12.34 -7.30
CA VAL A 277 1.28 -11.13 -6.78
C VAL A 277 2.02 -10.69 -5.52
N VAL A 278 2.56 -9.48 -5.57
CA VAL A 278 3.30 -8.88 -4.45
C VAL A 278 2.31 -8.25 -3.49
N VAL A 279 2.16 -8.84 -2.31
CA VAL A 279 1.42 -8.26 -1.21
C VAL A 279 2.32 -7.33 -0.40
N ASP A 280 1.71 -6.37 0.29
CA ASP A 280 2.45 -5.30 0.96
C ASP A 280 3.36 -4.54 -0.02
N TRP A 281 2.74 -3.99 -1.07
CA TRP A 281 3.38 -3.26 -2.17
C TRP A 281 4.17 -2.04 -1.67
N LYS A 282 5.39 -2.31 -1.17
CA LYS A 282 6.28 -1.27 -0.65
C LYS A 282 7.07 -0.71 -1.82
N THR A 283 6.73 0.49 -2.25
CA THR A 283 7.54 1.28 -3.18
C THR A 283 8.14 2.48 -2.47
N GLU A 284 8.99 3.20 -3.18
CA GLU A 284 9.27 4.57 -2.83
C GLU A 284 8.03 5.43 -2.92
N GLY A 285 7.88 6.35 -1.97
CA GLY A 285 6.67 7.15 -1.80
C GLY A 285 5.62 6.50 -0.90
N THR A 286 5.83 5.30 -0.36
CA THR A 286 5.09 4.84 0.82
C THR A 286 5.69 5.47 2.08
N ALA A 287 4.87 5.76 3.10
CA ALA A 287 5.34 6.39 4.34
C ALA A 287 6.49 5.63 5.02
N ASP A 288 6.57 4.32 4.76
CA ASP A 288 7.60 3.42 5.28
C ASP A 288 9.00 3.60 4.65
N LYS A 289 9.17 4.43 3.61
CA LYS A 289 10.48 4.66 2.94
C LYS A 289 10.89 6.12 3.01
N ASP A 290 11.83 6.33 3.93
CA ASP A 290 12.25 7.62 4.45
C ASP A 290 13.00 8.50 3.46
N ILE A 291 13.55 7.92 2.39
CA ILE A 291 14.30 8.62 1.34
C ILE A 291 13.77 8.15 -0.02
N PRO A 292 13.23 9.05 -0.87
CA PRO A 292 12.79 8.71 -2.22
C PRO A 292 14.00 8.58 -3.16
N LEU A 293 14.82 7.54 -2.95
CA LEU A 293 16.05 7.27 -3.71
C LEU A 293 15.85 7.16 -5.22
N ARG A 294 14.71 6.73 -5.73
CA ARG A 294 14.28 6.70 -7.13
C ARG A 294 14.08 8.08 -7.66
N ASP A 295 13.50 8.98 -6.89
CA ASP A 295 13.25 10.35 -7.35
C ASP A 295 14.56 11.17 -7.38
N ILE A 296 15.54 10.80 -6.55
CA ILE A 296 16.86 11.46 -6.47
C ILE A 296 17.92 10.74 -7.34
N PHE A 297 17.94 9.40 -7.30
CA PHE A 297 18.92 8.50 -7.91
C PHE A 297 18.28 7.20 -8.47
N PRO A 298 17.53 7.26 -9.59
CA PRO A 298 16.82 6.12 -10.17
C PRO A 298 17.67 4.86 -10.36
N ALA A 299 18.93 5.04 -10.76
CA ALA A 299 19.86 3.93 -10.99
C ALA A 299 20.25 3.20 -9.70
N LEU A 300 20.39 3.91 -8.57
CA LEU A 300 20.70 3.30 -7.27
C LEU A 300 19.50 2.53 -6.73
N ALA A 301 18.30 3.07 -6.88
CA ALA A 301 17.06 2.39 -6.51
C ALA A 301 16.89 1.07 -7.28
N LEU A 302 17.11 1.09 -8.60
CA LEU A 302 17.11 -0.10 -9.43
C LEU A 302 18.19 -1.10 -9.00
N LYS A 303 19.44 -0.64 -8.83
CA LYS A 303 20.55 -1.49 -8.39
C LYS A 303 20.25 -2.19 -7.06
N LYS A 304 19.65 -1.48 -6.09
CA LYS A 304 19.23 -2.06 -4.82
C LYS A 304 18.12 -3.09 -5.02
N MET A 305 17.09 -2.79 -5.82
CA MET A 305 16.04 -3.75 -6.14
C MET A 305 16.60 -5.03 -6.80
N THR A 306 17.49 -4.88 -7.78
CA THR A 306 18.15 -6.02 -8.45
C THR A 306 18.93 -6.88 -7.46
N TYR A 307 19.65 -6.27 -6.53
CA TYR A 307 20.34 -7.00 -5.47
C TYR A 307 19.37 -7.81 -4.59
N GLU A 308 18.31 -7.17 -4.07
CA GLU A 308 17.34 -7.87 -3.22
C GLU A 308 16.59 -8.98 -3.98
N TYR A 309 16.27 -8.74 -5.27
CA TYR A 309 15.71 -9.76 -6.18
C TYR A 309 16.64 -10.97 -6.31
N ASN A 310 17.93 -10.76 -6.58
CA ASN A 310 18.90 -11.86 -6.70
C ASN A 310 19.00 -12.66 -5.41
N CYS A 311 18.98 -12.01 -4.24
CA CYS A 311 18.96 -12.71 -2.95
C CYS A 311 17.71 -13.60 -2.78
N LEU A 312 16.53 -13.11 -3.18
CA LEU A 312 15.31 -13.93 -3.15
C LEU A 312 15.40 -15.08 -4.16
N TYR A 313 15.85 -14.80 -5.37
CA TYR A 313 16.02 -15.80 -6.43
C TYR A 313 16.93 -16.95 -5.97
N GLU A 314 18.10 -16.64 -5.43
CA GLU A 314 19.01 -17.64 -4.86
C GLU A 314 18.37 -18.42 -3.70
N LYS A 315 17.64 -17.74 -2.82
CA LYS A 315 16.96 -18.39 -1.70
C LYS A 315 15.93 -19.42 -2.20
N ILE A 316 15.17 -19.07 -3.23
CA ILE A 316 14.21 -19.99 -3.86
C ILE A 316 14.95 -21.10 -4.62
N SER A 317 16.00 -20.79 -5.37
CA SER A 317 16.83 -21.78 -6.07
C SER A 317 17.37 -22.85 -5.12
N ARG A 318 17.90 -22.46 -3.95
CA ARG A 318 18.39 -23.43 -2.95
C ARG A 318 17.29 -24.34 -2.40
N LEU A 319 16.04 -23.89 -2.33
CA LEU A 319 14.91 -24.74 -1.97
C LEU A 319 14.60 -25.77 -3.06
N CYS A 320 14.99 -25.50 -4.30
CA CYS A 320 14.90 -26.43 -5.43
C CYS A 320 16.03 -27.47 -5.32
N ASP A 321 17.28 -27.01 -5.17
CA ASP A 321 18.49 -27.85 -5.20
C ASP A 321 18.60 -28.81 -3.99
N PHE A 322 18.05 -28.45 -2.83
CA PHE A 322 18.08 -29.30 -1.62
C PHE A 322 17.39 -30.67 -1.84
N LYS A 323 16.59 -30.80 -2.91
CA LYS A 323 15.81 -32.00 -3.20
C LYS A 323 16.44 -32.93 -4.23
N ASP A 324 17.23 -32.41 -5.16
CA ASP A 324 17.99 -33.27 -6.08
C ASP A 324 18.98 -34.17 -5.32
N ASN A 325 19.51 -33.68 -4.19
CA ASN A 325 20.38 -34.45 -3.29
C ASN A 325 19.66 -35.38 -2.30
N GLN A 326 18.33 -35.33 -2.17
CA GLN A 326 17.54 -36.28 -1.36
C GLN A 326 16.84 -37.35 -2.21
N SER A 327 16.85 -37.19 -3.53
CA SER A 327 16.20 -38.08 -4.50
C SER A 327 17.22 -38.95 -5.27
N ALA A 328 18.51 -38.79 -4.98
CA ALA A 328 19.65 -39.52 -5.53
C ALA A 328 20.26 -40.45 -4.46
#